data_AF-A0A9D9RTI7-F1
#
_entry.id   AF-A0A9D9RTI7-F1
#
_cell.length_a   1.000
_cell.length_b   1.000
_cell.length_c   1.000
_cell.angle_alpha   90.00
_cell.angle_beta   90.00
_cell.angle_gamma   90.00
#
_symmetry.space_group_name_H-M   'P 1'
#
loop_
_entity.id
_entity.type
_entity.pdbx_description
1 polymer ?
#
loop_
_entity_poly.entity_id
_entity_poly.type
_entity_poly.pdbx_seq_one_letter_code
_entity_poly.pdbx_strand_id
1 'polypeptide(L)' 'PASAAGLAGLLAESAVGKFDAKGKKIVVVCTGHGMKDPSIVTESFQSPKVIPARYEALVELVGGV' A
#
# COMPACT_ATOMS: atom_id res chain seq x y z
N PRO A 1 -4.49 8.80 0.30
CA PRO A 1 -3.28 9.69 0.27
C PRO A 1 -3.12 10.54 1.54
N ALA A 2 -4.03 11.49 1.81
CA ALA A 2 -3.91 12.41 2.96
C ALA A 2 -3.84 11.69 4.32
N SER A 3 -4.66 10.65 4.52
CA SER A 3 -4.66 9.85 5.76
C SER A 3 -3.35 9.09 6.02
N ALA A 4 -2.56 8.79 4.97
CA ALA A 4 -1.26 8.14 5.13
C ALA A 4 -0.15 9.11 5.55
N ALA A 5 -0.39 10.44 5.48
CA ALA A 5 0.63 11.44 5.78
C ALA A 5 1.12 11.39 7.24
N GLY A 6 0.23 11.07 8.19
CA GLY A 6 0.61 10.93 9.59
C GLY A 6 1.60 9.79 9.83
N LEU A 7 1.40 8.66 9.14
CA LEU A 7 2.35 7.54 9.17
C LEU A 7 3.67 7.89 8.45
N ALA A 8 3.59 8.54 7.29
CA ALA A 8 4.77 8.95 6.53
C ALA A 8 5.66 9.93 7.33
N GLY A 9 5.05 10.91 8.01
CA GLY A 9 5.76 11.84 8.88
C GLY A 9 6.42 11.16 10.08
N LEU A 10 5.71 10.21 10.70
CA LEU A 10 6.27 9.41 11.79
C LEU A 10 7.53 8.63 11.33
N LEU A 11 7.45 7.98 10.16
CA LEU A 11 8.60 7.26 9.59
C LEU A 11 9.77 8.20 9.28
N ALA A 12 9.49 9.36 8.67
CA ALA A 12 10.50 10.35 8.32
C ALA A 12 11.23 10.91 9.56
N GLU A 13 10.49 11.34 10.58
CA GLU A 13 11.05 11.91 11.81
C GLU A 13 11.80 10.86 12.65
N SER A 14 11.34 9.60 12.63
CA SER A 14 12.04 8.49 13.27
C SER A 14 13.35 8.17 12.56
N ALA A 15 13.38 8.20 11.22
CA ALA A 15 14.57 7.89 10.43
C ALA A 15 15.71 8.91 10.66
N VAL A 16 15.38 10.18 10.92
CA VAL A 16 16.37 11.23 11.23
C VAL A 16 16.65 11.37 12.74
N GLY A 17 16.13 10.47 13.57
CA GLY A 17 16.37 10.45 15.02
C GLY A 17 15.71 11.60 15.80
N LYS A 18 14.81 12.37 15.18
CA LYS A 18 14.06 13.45 15.85
C LYS A 18 12.92 12.93 16.72
N PHE A 19 12.48 11.70 16.46
CA PHE A 19 11.45 11.03 17.24
C PHE A 19 11.86 9.59 17.57
N ASP A 20 11.97 9.27 18.87
CA ASP A 20 12.17 7.89 19.32
C ASP A 20 10.82 7.19 19.54
N ALA A 21 10.50 6.27 18.64
CA ALA A 21 9.30 5.44 18.66
C ALA A 21 9.47 4.13 19.47
N LYS A 22 10.70 3.76 19.86
CA LYS A 22 10.97 2.43 20.42
C LYS A 22 10.26 2.24 21.77
N GLY A 23 9.52 1.14 21.89
CA GLY A 23 8.76 0.80 23.10
C GLY A 23 7.48 1.62 23.31
N LYS A 24 7.13 2.53 22.41
CA LYS A 24 5.93 3.36 22.52
C LYS A 24 4.76 2.77 21.73
N LYS A 25 3.55 2.98 22.25
CA LYS A 25 2.31 2.70 21.52
C LYS A 25 1.83 3.98 20.85
N ILE A 26 1.71 3.95 19.53
CA ILE A 26 1.40 5.14 18.71
C ILE A 26 0.08 4.90 17.99
N VAL A 27 -0.76 5.93 17.95
CA VAL A 27 -2.03 5.94 17.20
C VAL A 27 -1.90 6.91 16.05
N VAL A 28 -2.12 6.42 14.83
CA VAL A 28 -2.20 7.25 13.62
C VAL A 28 -3.66 7.28 13.16
N VAL A 29 -4.20 8.48 12.97
CA VAL A 29 -5.62 8.65 12.61
C VAL A 29 -5.78 8.63 11.09
N CYS A 30 -6.52 7.66 10.58
CA CYS A 30 -6.96 7.63 9.20
C CYS A 30 -8.21 8.49 9.00
N THR A 31 -8.03 9.73 8.54
CA THR A 31 -9.09 10.73 8.37
C THR A 31 -10.13 10.40 7.29
N GLY A 32 -9.86 9.43 6.40
CA GLY A 32 -10.78 9.04 5.34
C GLY A 32 -10.52 7.63 4.84
N HIS A 33 -11.54 7.07 4.18
CA HIS A 33 -11.44 5.77 3.50
C HIS A 33 -10.63 5.92 2.20
N GLY A 34 -9.78 4.94 1.90
CA GLY A 34 -9.04 4.87 0.62
C GLY A 34 -9.89 4.90 -0.66
N MET A 35 -11.20 4.60 -0.60
CA MET A 35 -12.10 4.64 -1.75
C MET A 35 -12.54 6.07 -2.11
N LYS A 36 -12.20 7.08 -1.29
CA LYS A 36 -12.45 8.49 -1.62
C LYS A 36 -11.66 8.96 -2.86
N ASP A 37 -10.51 8.34 -3.12
CA ASP A 37 -9.60 8.72 -4.21
C ASP A 37 -9.26 7.49 -5.08
N PRO A 38 -10.21 6.95 -5.87
CA PRO A 38 -10.01 5.71 -6.60
C PRO A 38 -8.96 5.81 -7.72
N SER A 39 -8.81 7.00 -8.34
CA SER A 39 -7.82 7.24 -9.40
C SER A 39 -6.39 6.96 -8.94
N ILE A 40 -6.04 7.37 -7.71
CA ILE A 40 -4.72 7.15 -7.13
C ILE A 40 -4.44 5.66 -6.94
N VAL A 41 -5.46 4.87 -6.58
CA VAL A 41 -5.32 3.42 -6.48
C VAL A 41 -5.08 2.83 -7.87
N THR A 42 -5.83 3.23 -8.88
CA THR A 42 -5.70 2.68 -10.24
C THR A 42 -4.42 3.13 -10.97
N GLU A 43 -3.93 4.34 -10.72
CA GLU A 43 -2.69 4.86 -11.31
C GLU A 43 -1.44 4.22 -10.71
N SER A 44 -1.50 3.90 -9.41
CA SER A 44 -0.36 3.32 -8.68
C SER A 44 -0.30 1.79 -8.81
N PHE A 45 -1.36 1.15 -9.32
CA PHE A 45 -1.45 -0.29 -9.41
C PHE A 45 -0.93 -0.79 -10.75
N GLN A 46 -0.07 -1.80 -10.72
CA GLN A 46 0.35 -2.46 -11.95
C GLN A 46 -0.86 -3.14 -12.58
N SER A 47 -1.13 -2.84 -13.86
CA SER A 47 -2.23 -3.47 -14.58
C SER A 47 -2.09 -5.00 -14.51
N PRO A 48 -3.17 -5.73 -14.19
CA PRO A 48 -3.12 -7.17 -14.11
C PRO A 48 -2.71 -7.76 -15.46
N LYS A 49 -1.96 -8.86 -15.43
CA LYS A 49 -1.55 -9.57 -16.65
C LYS A 49 -2.79 -10.20 -17.29
N VAL A 50 -3.12 -9.75 -18.51
CA VAL A 50 -4.19 -10.35 -19.30
C VAL A 50 -3.70 -11.69 -19.84
N ILE A 51 -4.44 -12.76 -19.54
CA ILE A 51 -4.15 -14.13 -20.00
C ILE A 51 -5.32 -14.68 -20.82
N PRO A 52 -5.08 -15.66 -21.71
CA PRO A 52 -6.16 -16.39 -22.37
C PRO A 52 -7.13 -17.01 -21.35
N ALA A 53 -8.41 -17.11 -21.71
CA ALA A 53 -9.44 -17.76 -20.90
C ALA A 53 -9.31 -19.31 -20.96
N ARG A 54 -8.17 -19.81 -20.48
CA ARG A 54 -7.79 -21.23 -20.45
C ARG A 54 -7.23 -21.59 -19.08
N TYR A 55 -7.55 -22.79 -18.61
CA TYR A 55 -7.13 -23.24 -17.29
C TYR A 55 -5.60 -23.31 -17.18
N GLU A 56 -4.93 -23.78 -18.22
CA GLU A 56 -3.47 -23.94 -18.29
C GLU A 56 -2.75 -22.58 -18.13
N ALA A 57 -3.27 -21.54 -18.78
CA ALA A 57 -2.71 -20.19 -18.71
C ALA A 57 -2.82 -19.57 -17.31
N LEU A 58 -3.86 -19.93 -16.55
CA LEU A 58 -4.02 -19.51 -15.16
C LEU A 58 -3.04 -20.26 -14.23
N VAL A 59 -2.89 -21.57 -14.43
CA VAL A 59 -1.98 -22.41 -13.65
C VAL A 59 -0.54 -21.96 -13.83
N GLU A 60 -0.12 -21.65 -15.05
CA GLU A 60 1.23 -21.10 -15.32
C GLU A 60 1.46 -19.76 -14.61
N LEU A 61 0.44 -18.88 -14.58
CA LEU A 61 0.56 -17.56 -13.97
C LEU A 61 0.61 -17.60 -12.43
N VAL A 62 -0.22 -18.42 -11.79
CA VAL A 62 -0.41 -18.42 -10.33
C VAL A 62 0.40 -19.54 -9.66
N GLY A 63 0.60 -20.66 -10.36
CA GLY A 63 1.18 -21.89 -9.84
C GLY A 63 2.69 -22.01 -9.95
N GLY A 64 3.36 -21.16 -10.74
CA GLY A 64 4.82 -21.08 -10.82
C GLY A 64 5.49 -22.44 -11.08
N VAL A 65 5.51 -22.88 -12.34
CA VAL A 65 6.43 -23.93 -12.82
C VAL A 65 7.45 -23.29 -13.74
#